data_AF-A0A1X0WAX9-F1
#
_entry.id   AF-A0A1X0WAX9-F1
#
_cell.length_a   1.000
_cell.length_b   1.000
_cell.length_c   1.000
_cell.angle_alpha   90.00
_cell.angle_beta   90.00
_cell.angle_gamma   90.00
#
_symmetry.space_group_name_H-M   'P 1'
#
loop_
_entity.id
_entity.type
_entity.pdbx_description
1 polymer ?
#
loop_
_entity_poly.entity_id
_entity_poly.type
_entity_poly.pdbx_seq_one_letter_code
_entity_poly.pdbx_strand_id
1 'polypeptide(L)'
;MRKKQMRRPVRTVRSSLKRSCKLNPVLWPLSLMLLLSSCSTTTTQYVKTPVTPIPASLLQPCQPSPPPNDPLTYGASVLWNELLLTDLQSCNSQIDGIKKIETARDSNSPRNSY
;
A
#
# COMPACT_ATOMS: atom_id res chain seq x y z
N MET A 1 41.91 53.05 -0.05
CA MET A 1 42.62 51.85 0.46
C MET A 1 42.18 50.60 -0.31
N ARG A 2 43.07 50.02 -1.13
CA ARG A 2 42.80 48.80 -1.94
C ARG A 2 43.13 47.55 -1.11
N LYS A 3 42.12 46.77 -0.73
CA LYS A 3 42.31 45.46 -0.07
C LYS A 3 42.73 44.44 -1.15
N LYS A 4 43.99 43.99 -1.11
CA LYS A 4 44.47 42.88 -1.95
C LYS A 4 43.81 41.59 -1.47
N GLN A 5 42.82 41.09 -2.19
CA GLN A 5 42.29 39.75 -1.95
C GLN A 5 43.35 38.71 -2.34
N MET A 6 43.90 38.03 -1.32
CA MET A 6 44.70 36.83 -1.50
C MET A 6 43.81 35.71 -2.04
N ARG A 7 44.00 35.30 -3.29
CA ARG A 7 43.43 34.05 -3.80
C ARG A 7 44.22 32.90 -3.21
N ARG A 8 43.58 32.14 -2.31
CA ARG A 8 44.13 30.88 -1.79
C ARG A 8 44.28 29.90 -2.96
N PRO A 9 45.38 29.15 -3.07
CA PRO A 9 45.48 28.12 -4.08
C PRO A 9 44.43 27.04 -3.79
N VAL A 10 43.55 26.79 -4.76
CA VAL A 10 42.68 25.61 -4.76
C VAL A 10 43.59 24.40 -4.89
N ARG A 11 43.74 23.64 -3.81
CA ARG A 11 44.40 22.33 -3.86
C ARG A 11 43.49 21.39 -4.62
N THR A 12 43.66 21.34 -5.94
CA THR A 12 43.07 20.30 -6.77
C THR A 12 43.77 19.00 -6.42
N VAL A 13 43.13 18.18 -5.56
CA VAL A 13 43.51 16.78 -5.41
C VAL A 13 43.03 16.07 -6.67
N ARG A 14 43.79 16.19 -7.76
CA ARG A 14 43.72 15.24 -8.86
C ARG A 14 44.41 13.98 -8.35
N SER A 15 43.66 13.12 -7.65
CA SER A 15 44.09 11.75 -7.43
C SER A 15 44.12 11.08 -8.81
N SER A 16 45.26 11.18 -9.47
CA SER A 16 45.58 10.38 -10.64
C SER A 16 45.66 8.94 -10.13
N LEU A 17 44.50 8.28 -10.05
CA LEU A 17 44.44 6.84 -9.94
C LEU A 17 44.81 6.26 -11.30
N LYS A 18 46.07 6.48 -11.72
CA LYS A 18 46.72 5.67 -12.73
C LYS A 18 47.12 4.37 -12.05
N ARG A 19 46.11 3.59 -11.63
CA ARG A 19 46.27 2.14 -11.63
C ARG A 19 46.25 1.77 -13.11
N SER A 20 47.44 1.74 -13.70
CA SER A 20 47.70 0.91 -14.87
C SER A 20 47.53 -0.54 -14.43
N CYS A 21 46.27 -0.94 -14.22
CA CYS A 21 45.91 -2.33 -14.26
C CYS A 21 46.28 -2.77 -15.67
N LYS A 22 47.41 -3.47 -15.81
CA LYS A 22 47.58 -4.37 -16.94
C LYS A 22 46.50 -5.44 -16.75
N LEU A 23 45.27 -5.13 -17.18
CA LEU A 23 44.23 -6.13 -17.33
C LEU A 23 44.79 -7.10 -18.36
N ASN A 24 45.21 -8.26 -17.88
CA ASN A 24 45.56 -9.37 -18.73
C ASN A 24 44.39 -9.56 -19.72
N PRO A 25 44.60 -9.63 -21.05
CA PRO A 25 43.49 -9.75 -22.01
C PRO A 25 42.60 -10.98 -21.76
N VAL A 26 43.06 -11.92 -20.93
CA VAL A 26 42.30 -13.07 -20.41
C VAL A 26 41.32 -12.70 -19.30
N LEU A 27 41.62 -11.69 -18.46
CA LEU A 27 40.75 -11.24 -17.37
C LEU A 27 39.51 -10.50 -17.90
N TRP A 28 39.60 -9.87 -19.07
CA TRP A 28 38.48 -9.19 -19.71
C TRP A 28 37.33 -10.14 -20.07
N PRO A 29 37.52 -11.21 -20.89
CA PRO A 29 36.45 -12.16 -21.20
C PRO A 29 36.00 -12.94 -19.95
N LEU A 30 36.90 -13.20 -18.99
CA LEU A 30 36.55 -13.89 -17.74
C LEU A 30 35.61 -13.03 -16.88
N SER A 31 35.87 -11.73 -16.78
CA SER A 31 35.00 -10.77 -16.08
C SER A 31 33.65 -10.65 -16.78
N LEU A 32 33.63 -10.64 -18.12
CA LEU A 32 32.41 -10.61 -18.92
C LEU A 32 31.55 -11.85 -18.65
N MET A 33 32.14 -13.05 -18.67
CA MET A 33 31.45 -14.31 -18.36
C MET A 33 30.85 -14.32 -16.94
N LEU A 34 31.58 -13.80 -15.95
CA LEU A 34 31.05 -13.65 -14.59
C LEU A 34 29.84 -12.71 -14.55
N LEU A 35 29.89 -11.58 -15.26
CA LEU A 35 28.80 -10.60 -15.35
C LEU A 35 27.56 -11.14 -16.09
N LEU A 36 27.74 -12.03 -17.09
CA LEU A 36 26.61 -12.70 -17.77
C LEU A 36 26.01 -13.84 -16.92
N SER A 37 26.80 -14.45 -16.03
CA SER A 37 26.31 -15.53 -15.16
C SER A 37 25.45 -15.05 -13.98
N SER A 38 25.39 -13.75 -13.71
CA SER A 38 24.53 -13.18 -12.66
C SER A 38 23.09 -12.91 -13.13
N CYS A 39 22.61 -13.60 -14.17
CA CYS A 39 21.18 -13.64 -14.50
C CYS A 39 20.46 -14.45 -13.42
N SER A 40 20.06 -13.74 -12.37
CA SER A 40 19.49 -14.32 -11.18
C SER A 40 18.14 -14.97 -11.49
N THR A 41 18.08 -16.29 -11.41
CA THR A 41 16.83 -17.04 -11.33
C THR A 41 16.24 -16.88 -9.94
N THR A 42 15.90 -15.66 -9.54
CA THR A 42 15.08 -15.47 -8.33
C THR A 42 13.68 -15.98 -8.63
N THR A 43 13.37 -17.18 -8.14
CA THR A 43 12.01 -17.70 -8.11
C THR A 43 11.19 -16.79 -7.19
N THR A 44 10.30 -15.99 -7.78
CA THR A 44 9.33 -15.20 -7.02
C THR A 44 8.31 -16.15 -6.41
N GLN A 45 8.50 -16.49 -5.14
CA GLN A 45 7.49 -17.16 -4.34
C GLN A 45 6.38 -16.14 -4.05
N TYR A 46 5.27 -16.23 -4.79
CA TYR A 46 4.08 -15.44 -4.52
C TYR A 46 3.40 -16.00 -3.27
N VAL A 47 3.70 -15.42 -2.11
CA VAL A 47 2.94 -15.68 -0.89
C VAL A 47 1.70 -14.81 -0.91
N LYS A 48 0.54 -15.40 -0.62
CA LYS A 48 -0.71 -14.66 -0.48
C LYS A 48 -0.54 -13.66 0.67
N THR A 49 -0.61 -12.37 0.37
CA THR A 49 -0.54 -11.31 1.38
C THR A 49 -1.70 -11.49 2.37
N PRO A 50 -1.44 -11.45 3.68
CA PRO A 50 -2.51 -11.54 4.66
C PRO A 50 -3.43 -10.33 4.50
N VAL A 51 -4.71 -10.61 4.26
CA VAL A 51 -5.74 -9.60 4.10
C VAL A 51 -6.08 -9.02 5.48
N THR A 52 -6.04 -7.70 5.64
CA THR A 52 -6.45 -7.06 6.89
C THR A 52 -7.91 -7.41 7.18
N PRO A 53 -8.25 -8.00 8.33
CA PRO A 53 -9.61 -8.47 8.59
C PRO A 53 -10.60 -7.29 8.62
N ILE A 54 -11.84 -7.54 8.21
CA ILE A 54 -12.93 -6.57 8.38
C ILE A 54 -13.13 -6.38 9.89
N PRO A 55 -13.24 -5.15 10.40
CA PRO A 55 -13.47 -4.92 11.82
C PRO A 55 -14.81 -5.55 12.26
N ALA A 56 -14.81 -6.18 13.43
CA ALA A 56 -15.97 -6.91 13.95
C ALA A 56 -17.23 -6.03 14.07
N SER A 57 -17.07 -4.72 14.29
CA SER A 57 -18.18 -3.75 14.32
C SER A 57 -18.96 -3.69 13.00
N LEU A 58 -18.30 -3.93 11.86
CA LEU A 58 -18.96 -3.98 10.56
C LEU A 58 -19.61 -5.33 10.26
N LEU A 59 -19.32 -6.36 11.06
CA LEU A 59 -19.89 -7.70 10.90
C LEU A 59 -20.99 -7.98 11.92
N GLN A 60 -21.34 -7.00 12.75
CA GLN A 60 -22.43 -7.13 13.70
C GLN A 60 -23.76 -7.28 12.93
N PRO A 61 -24.62 -8.24 13.30
CA PRO A 61 -25.90 -8.40 12.65
C PRO A 61 -26.74 -7.15 12.86
N CYS A 62 -27.30 -6.62 11.77
CA CYS A 62 -28.21 -5.50 11.88
C CYS A 62 -29.56 -6.00 12.41
N GLN A 63 -29.90 -5.61 13.64
CA GLN A 63 -31.17 -5.98 14.27
C GLN A 63 -32.12 -4.78 14.22
N PRO A 64 -33.34 -4.96 13.67
CA PRO A 64 -34.32 -3.89 13.65
C PRO A 64 -34.87 -3.63 15.05
N SER A 65 -35.30 -2.38 15.27
CA SER A 65 -36.01 -1.97 16.47
C SER A 65 -37.26 -2.82 16.69
N PRO A 66 -37.51 -3.27 17.93
CA PRO A 66 -38.63 -4.16 18.22
C PRO A 66 -39.97 -3.48 17.91
N PRO A 67 -40.99 -4.26 17.50
CA PRO A 67 -42.32 -3.70 17.25
C PRO A 67 -42.93 -3.14 18.55
N PRO A 68 -43.77 -2.11 18.45
CA PRO A 68 -44.51 -1.58 19.59
C PRO A 68 -45.59 -2.57 20.06
N ASN A 69 -46.16 -2.29 21.24
CA ASN A 69 -47.19 -3.13 21.85
C ASN A 69 -48.48 -3.19 21.02
N ASP A 70 -49.18 -4.31 21.13
CA ASP A 70 -50.53 -4.46 20.57
C ASP A 70 -51.61 -3.84 21.49
N PRO A 71 -52.63 -3.18 20.93
CA PRO A 71 -52.84 -2.93 19.50
C PRO A 71 -51.93 -1.83 18.95
N LEU A 72 -51.41 -2.03 17.74
CA LEU A 72 -50.60 -1.04 17.03
C LEU A 72 -51.42 0.24 16.76
N THR A 73 -51.17 1.29 17.56
CA THR A 73 -51.77 2.61 17.33
C THR A 73 -51.08 3.32 16.16
N TYR A 74 -51.80 4.23 15.49
CA TYR A 74 -51.22 5.03 14.40
C TYR A 74 -50.01 5.85 14.86
N GLY A 75 -50.05 6.45 16.05
CA GLY A 75 -48.92 7.20 16.59
C GLY A 75 -47.69 6.31 16.83
N ALA A 76 -47.90 5.12 17.39
CA ALA A 76 -46.83 4.14 17.61
C ALA A 76 -46.25 3.62 16.30
N SER A 77 -47.07 3.43 15.25
CA SER A 77 -46.58 2.99 13.94
C SER A 77 -45.72 4.06 13.27
N VAL A 78 -46.09 5.34 13.35
CA VAL A 78 -45.28 6.44 12.79
C VAL A 78 -43.91 6.51 13.47
N LEU A 79 -43.88 6.45 14.81
CA LEU A 79 -42.63 6.45 15.57
C LEU A 79 -41.77 5.23 15.26
N TRP A 80 -42.38 4.04 15.18
CA TRP A 80 -41.64 2.83 14.88
C TRP A 80 -41.06 2.83 13.45
N ASN A 81 -41.76 3.39 12.46
CA ASN A 81 -41.21 3.55 11.11
C ASN A 81 -39.97 4.46 11.09
N GLU A 82 -39.94 5.53 11.88
CA GLU A 82 -38.77 6.40 11.99
C GLU A 82 -37.56 5.65 12.59
N LEU A 83 -37.78 4.86 13.63
CA LEU A 83 -36.74 3.99 14.21
C LEU A 83 -36.21 2.99 13.17
N LEU A 84 -37.10 2.33 12.42
CA LEU A 84 -36.72 1.37 11.38
C LEU A 84 -35.92 2.02 10.25
N LEU A 85 -36.25 3.27 9.86
CA LEU A 85 -35.48 4.02 8.86
C LEU A 85 -34.08 4.35 9.37
N THR A 86 -33.96 4.71 10.65
CA THR A 86 -32.66 4.93 11.29
C THR A 86 -31.82 3.65 11.35
N ASP A 87 -32.44 2.53 11.70
CA ASP A 87 -31.77 1.22 11.69
C ASP A 87 -31.26 0.88 10.28
N LEU A 88 -32.11 1.04 9.25
CA LEU A 88 -31.72 0.85 7.85
C LEU A 88 -30.56 1.74 7.42
N GLN A 89 -30.56 3.00 7.84
CA GLN A 89 -29.44 3.93 7.55
C GLN A 89 -28.14 3.44 8.18
N SER A 90 -28.20 2.96 9.43
CA SER A 90 -27.06 2.36 10.13
C SER A 90 -26.56 1.11 9.41
N CYS A 91 -27.45 0.19 9.02
CA CYS A 91 -27.09 -1.01 8.27
C CYS A 91 -26.41 -0.68 6.94
N ASN A 92 -26.97 0.28 6.19
CA ASN A 92 -26.41 0.69 4.90
C ASN A 92 -25.01 1.29 5.07
N SER A 93 -24.79 2.08 6.12
CA SER A 93 -23.47 2.61 6.46
C SER A 93 -22.46 1.51 6.78
N GLN A 94 -22.91 0.44 7.44
CA GLN A 94 -22.10 -0.75 7.71
C GLN A 94 -21.67 -1.45 6.40
N ILE A 95 -22.62 -1.69 5.50
CA ILE A 95 -22.37 -2.30 4.19
C ILE A 95 -21.41 -1.45 3.36
N ASP A 96 -21.57 -0.12 3.36
CA ASP A 96 -20.68 0.79 2.65
C ASP A 96 -19.28 0.80 3.25
N GLY A 97 -19.16 0.66 4.57
CA GLY A 97 -17.87 0.45 5.24
C GLY A 97 -17.17 -0.81 4.74
N ILE A 98 -17.88 -1.93 4.64
CA ILE A 98 -17.35 -3.19 4.09
C ILE A 98 -16.91 -2.99 2.64
N LYS A 99 -17.76 -2.41 1.79
CA LYS A 99 -17.45 -2.17 0.37
C LYS A 99 -16.19 -1.33 0.17
N LYS A 100 -15.98 -0.29 0.99
CA LYS A 100 -14.77 0.52 0.95
C LYS A 100 -13.51 -0.29 1.26
N ILE A 101 -13.58 -1.16 2.28
CA ILE A 101 -12.47 -2.05 2.64
C ILE A 101 -12.17 -3.02 1.50
N GLU A 102 -13.19 -3.65 0.92
CA GLU A 102 -12.99 -4.58 -0.20
C GLU A 102 -12.44 -3.88 -1.44
N THR A 103 -12.97 -2.69 -1.77
CA THR A 103 -12.47 -1.90 -2.90
C THR A 103 -10.99 -1.52 -2.72
N ALA A 104 -10.59 -1.17 -1.50
CA ALA A 104 -9.19 -0.89 -1.18
C ALA A 104 -8.29 -2.14 -1.31
N ARG A 105 -8.82 -3.34 -1.07
CA ARG A 105 -8.09 -4.59 -1.31
C ARG A 105 -7.95 -4.87 -2.80
N ASP A 106 -9.01 -4.69 -3.57
CA ASP A 106 -8.99 -4.87 -5.02
C ASP A 106 -8.03 -3.89 -5.71
N SER A 107 -7.95 -2.65 -5.25
CA SER A 107 -6.99 -1.67 -5.78
C SER A 107 -5.53 -1.99 -5.43
N ASN A 108 -5.30 -2.62 -4.28
CA ASN A 108 -3.95 -2.95 -3.79
C ASN A 108 -3.48 -4.34 -4.20
N SER A 109 -4.38 -5.20 -4.70
CA SER A 109 -3.98 -6.48 -5.27
C SER A 109 -3.23 -6.23 -6.58
N PRO A 110 -2.03 -6.81 -6.78
CA PRO A 110 -1.44 -6.82 -8.11
C PRO A 110 -2.47 -7.45 -9.04
N ARG A 111 -2.93 -6.65 -10.01
CA ARG A 111 -3.89 -7.10 -11.02
C ARG A 111 -3.25 -8.31 -11.69
N ASN A 112 -3.77 -9.50 -11.43
CA ASN A 112 -3.38 -10.71 -12.14
C ASN A 112 -3.84 -10.52 -13.58
N SER A 113 -2.99 -9.90 -14.40
CA SER A 113 -3.11 -9.84 -15.84
C SER A 113 -2.76 -11.23 -16.38
N TYR A 114 -3.78 -12.07 -16.54
CA TYR A 114 -3.74 -13.23 -17.43
C TYR A 114 -4.35 -12.86 -18.77
#